data_AF-A0A1G2UTC8-F1
#
_entry.id   AF-A0A1G2UTC8-F1
#
_cell.length_a   1.000
_cell.length_b   1.000
_cell.length_c   1.000
_cell.angle_alpha   90.00
_cell.angle_beta   90.00
_cell.angle_gamma   90.00
#
_symmetry.space_group_name_H-M   'P 1'
#
loop_
_entity.id
_entity.type
_entity.pdbx_description
1 polymer ?
#
loop_
_entity_poly.entity_id
_entity_poly.type
_entity_poly.pdbx_seq_one_letter_code
_entity_poly.pdbx_strand_id
1 'polypeptide(L)' 'MTKQNLEKALKRELILLNEIIDQKIVRGFSYAREARRHKYILSSIRRMRQNSGWFSRSFSFIT' A
#
# COMPACT_ATOMS: atom_id res chain seq x y z
N MET A 1 -12.10 9.06 -12.96
CA MET A 1 -10.70 8.74 -12.61
C MET A 1 -10.48 7.25 -12.85
N THR A 2 -9.54 6.82 -13.70
CA THR A 2 -9.33 5.39 -13.98
C THR A 2 -8.55 4.72 -12.85
N LYS A 3 -8.71 3.39 -12.65
CA LYS A 3 -7.98 2.62 -11.62
C LYS A 3 -6.46 2.80 -11.71
N GLN A 4 -5.95 2.96 -12.93
CA GLN A 4 -4.53 3.23 -13.22
C GLN A 4 -4.08 4.60 -12.70
N ASN A 5 -4.91 5.64 -12.84
CA ASN A 5 -4.60 6.97 -12.34
C ASN A 5 -4.55 6.99 -10.80
N LEU A 6 -5.42 6.22 -10.15
CA LEU A 6 -5.43 6.08 -8.71
C LEU A 6 -4.21 5.28 -8.20
N GLU A 7 -3.82 4.19 -8.86
CA GLU A 7 -2.58 3.46 -8.53
C GLU A 7 -1.35 4.38 -8.69
N LYS A 8 -1.31 5.19 -9.75
CA LYS A 8 -0.21 6.15 -9.98
C LYS A 8 -0.15 7.22 -8.89
N ALA A 9 -1.30 7.74 -8.45
CA ALA A 9 -1.37 8.71 -7.36
C ALA A 9 -0.86 8.11 -6.04
N LEU A 10 -1.32 6.89 -5.69
CA LEU A 10 -0.88 6.21 -4.47
C LEU A 10 0.63 5.88 -4.50
N LYS A 11 1.19 5.53 -5.66
CA LYS A 11 2.65 5.34 -5.80
C LYS A 11 3.45 6.61 -5.54
N ARG A 12 2.98 7.76 -6.02
CA ARG A 12 3.62 9.06 -5.74
C ARG A 12 3.58 9.38 -4.24
N GLU A 13 2.45 9.15 -3.60
CA GLU A 13 2.30 9.35 -2.16
C GLU A 13 3.24 8.45 -1.34
N LEU A 14 3.47 7.22 -1.81
CA LEU A 14 4.42 6.27 -1.26
C LEU A 14 5.86 6.80 -1.27
N ILE A 15 6.27 7.38 -2.40
CA ILE A 15 7.62 7.99 -2.56
C ILE A 15 7.79 9.14 -1.58
N LEU A 16 6.82 10.05 -1.50
CA LEU A 16 6.85 11.19 -0.57
C LEU A 16 6.91 10.73 0.89
N LEU A 17 6.16 9.68 1.25
CA LEU A 17 6.22 9.14 2.62
C LEU A 17 7.59 8.57 2.96
N ASN A 18 8.26 7.92 2.02
CA ASN A 18 9.63 7.43 2.23
C ASN A 18 10.60 8.58 2.45
N GLU A 19 10.56 9.63 1.62
CA GLU A 19 11.42 10.80 1.80
C GLU A 19 11.22 11.45 3.19
N ILE A 20 9.96 11.55 3.65
CA ILE A 20 9.66 12.09 4.98
C ILE A 20 10.17 11.15 6.09
N ILE A 21 9.99 9.84 5.94
CA ILE A 21 10.48 8.85 6.90
C ILE A 21 12.01 8.93 6.99
N ASP A 22 12.71 8.98 5.87
CA ASP A 22 14.16 9.06 5.81
C ASP A 22 14.67 10.33 6.49
N GLN A 23 14.07 11.49 6.19
CA GLN A 23 14.39 12.74 6.88
C GLN A 23 14.15 12.66 8.39
N LYS A 24 13.07 12.00 8.82
CA LYS A 24 12.77 11.81 10.24
C LYS A 24 13.76 10.86 10.92
N ILE A 25 14.17 9.78 10.25
CA ILE A 25 15.19 8.86 10.74
C ILE A 25 16.51 9.60 10.95
N VAL A 26 16.98 10.35 9.94
CA VAL A 26 18.22 11.13 10.02
C VAL A 26 18.18 12.14 11.16
N ARG A 27 17.02 12.77 11.40
CA ARG A 27 16.84 13.76 12.46
C ARG A 27 16.50 13.14 13.82
N GLY A 28 16.38 11.82 13.93
CA GLY A 28 15.98 11.14 15.17
C GLY A 28 14.54 11.39 15.61
N PHE A 29 13.66 11.84 14.71
CA PHE A 29 12.26 12.09 14.99
C PHE A 29 11.39 10.83 14.80
N SER A 30 10.31 10.74 15.58
CA SER A 30 9.33 9.67 15.40
C SER A 30 8.64 9.74 14.04
N TYR A 31 8.73 8.63 13.30
CA TYR A 31 8.12 8.41 12.00
C TYR A 31 6.97 7.37 12.05
N ALA A 32 6.50 7.00 13.24
CA ALA A 32 5.50 5.94 13.43
C ALA A 32 4.16 6.23 12.73
N ARG A 33 3.79 7.50 12.59
CA ARG A 33 2.58 7.91 11.87
C ARG A 33 2.73 7.70 10.37
N GLU A 34 3.85 8.12 9.81
CA GLU A 34 4.16 8.01 8.38
C GLU A 34 4.32 6.54 7.97
N ALA A 35 4.97 5.72 8.80
CA ALA A 35 5.08 4.27 8.59
C ALA A 35 3.71 3.58 8.57
N ARG A 36 2.77 3.95 9.47
CA ARG A 36 1.40 3.43 9.46
C ARG A 36 0.67 3.78 8.17
N ARG A 37 0.79 5.04 7.73
CA ARG A 37 0.18 5.51 6.47
C ARG A 37 0.78 4.80 5.26
N HIS A 38 2.09 4.64 5.22
CA HIS A 38 2.80 3.91 4.17
C HIS A 38 2.31 2.46 4.07
N LYS A 39 2.19 1.75 5.21
CA LYS A 39 1.63 0.38 5.26
C LYS A 39 0.18 0.33 4.78
N TYR A 40 -0.64 1.31 5.15
CA TYR A 40 -2.03 1.41 4.69
C TYR A 40 -2.10 1.54 3.16
N ILE A 41 -1.33 2.44 2.57
CA ILE A 41 -1.31 2.66 1.11
C ILE A 41 -0.85 1.40 0.37
N LEU A 42 0.22 0.74 0.84
CA LEU A 42 0.67 -0.54 0.29
C LEU A 42 -0.43 -1.60 0.31
N SER A 43 -1.17 -1.70 1.42
CA SER A 43 -2.29 -2.65 1.53
C SER A 43 -3.40 -2.35 0.52
N SER A 44 -3.68 -1.07 0.28
CA SER A 44 -4.69 -0.63 -0.69
C SER A 44 -4.26 -0.93 -2.12
N ILE A 45 -2.99 -0.69 -2.50
CA ILE A 45 -2.45 -1.07 -3.81
C ILE A 45 -2.52 -2.58 -4.01
N ARG A 46 -2.14 -3.37 -2.99
CA ARG A 46 -2.20 -4.83 -3.06
C ARG A 46 -3.63 -5.33 -3.29
N ARG A 47 -4.62 -4.80 -2.56
CA ARG A 47 -6.03 -5.15 -2.75
C ARG A 47 -6.54 -4.83 -4.15
N MET A 48 -6.19 -3.65 -4.68
CA MET A 48 -6.57 -3.28 -6.05
C MET A 48 -6.00 -4.22 -7.11
N ARG A 49 -4.77 -4.70 -6.90
CA ARG A 49 -4.11 -5.67 -7.80
C ARG A 49 -4.65 -7.10 -7.65
N GLN A 50 -5.09 -7.50 -6.45
CA GLN A 50 -5.63 -8.84 -6.20
C GLN A 50 -7.07 -9.02 -6.68
N ASN A 51 -7.80 -7.93 -6.93
CA ASN A 51 -9.20 -7.97 -7.39
C ASN A 51 -9.36 -8.47 -8.86
N SER A 52 -8.31 -8.98 -9.49
CA SER A 52 -8.34 -9.62 -10.81
C SER A 52 -8.19 -11.15 -10.79
N GLY A 53 -8.05 -11.80 -9.62
CA GLY A 53 -7.80 -13.26 -9.58
C GLY A 53 -8.24 -14.01 -8.33
N TRP A 54 -9.05 -13.43 -7.45
CA TRP A 54 -9.39 -14.04 -6.15
C TRP A 54 -10.83 -14.55 -6.02
N PHE A 55 -11.48 -14.86 -7.15
CA PHE A 55 -12.77 -15.59 -7.19
C PHE A 55 -12.63 -17.06 -7.61
N SER A 56 -11.42 -17.64 -7.50
CA SER A 56 -11.16 -19.05 -7.85
C SER A 56 -10.42 -19.78 -6.73
N ARG A 57 -10.99 -19.79 -5.53
CA ARG A 57 -10.79 -20.87 -4.56
C ARG A 57 -12.12 -21.16 -3.88
N SER A 58 -13.09 -21.56 -4.70
CA SER A 58 -14.26 -22.28 -4.25
C SER A 58 -13.78 -23.51 -3.48
N PHE A 59 -14.21 -23.59 -2.23
CA PHE A 59 -14.44 -24.80 -1.45
C PHE A 59 -13.98 -26.12 -2.10
N SER A 60 -12.80 -26.61 -1.70
CA SER A 60 -12.56 -28.05 -1.64
C SER A 60 -12.65 -28.49 -0.17
N PHE A 61 -13.87 -28.46 0.37
CA PHE A 61 -14.27 -29.49 1.32
C PHE A 61 -14.37 -30.78 0.51
N ILE A 62 -13.64 -31.84 0.88
CA ILE A 62 -14.01 -33.27 0.77
C ILE A 62 -12.78 -34.13 1.10
N THR A 63 -13.04 -35.09 2.00
CA THR A 63 -12.24 -36.22 2.53
C THR A 63 -11.17 -35.88 3.57
#